data_AF-A0A7K4NF96-F1
#
_entry.id   AF-A0A7K4NF96-F1
#
_cell.length_a   1.000
_cell.length_b   1.000
_cell.length_c   1.000
_cell.angle_alpha   90.00
_cell.angle_beta   90.00
_cell.angle_gamma   90.00
#
_symmetry.space_group_name_H-M   'P 1'
#
loop_
_entity.id
_entity.type
_entity.pdbx_description
1 polymer ?
#
loop_
_entity_poly.entity_id
_entity_poly.type
_entity_poly.pdbx_seq_one_letter_code
_entity_poly.pdbx_strand_id
1 'polypeptide(L)'
;ISKTESVQSQLDKRLDDDQIYVGPSDFIPFLGNTKLMFMRIEGKQWANIPYNMEVRLEVDDKSNSAGIVIDAIRLAKIALDDGLGGPIISASAYLMKHPIKQMSDTEAKVECEKFVAGND
;
A
#
# COMPACT_ATOMS: atom_id res chain seq x y z
N ILE A 1 13.22 4.87 3.76
CA ILE A 1 12.92 5.50 2.46
C ILE A 1 11.64 4.90 1.87
N SER A 2 11.68 3.73 1.21
CA SER A 2 10.51 3.14 0.52
C SER A 2 9.24 3.02 1.38
N LYS A 3 9.33 2.49 2.62
CA LYS A 3 8.14 2.31 3.49
C LYS A 3 7.59 3.63 4.05
N THR A 4 8.47 4.57 4.37
CA THR A 4 8.10 5.89 4.88
C THR A 4 7.30 6.66 3.83
N GLU A 5 7.77 6.65 2.57
CA GLU A 5 7.05 7.29 1.47
C GLU A 5 5.69 6.65 1.22
N SER A 6 5.57 5.32 1.33
CA SER A 6 4.27 4.64 1.21
C SER A 6 3.26 5.04 2.29
N VAL A 7 3.71 5.46 3.48
CA VAL A 7 2.81 6.00 4.51
C VAL A 7 2.51 7.47 4.25
N GLN A 8 3.54 8.27 3.94
CA GLN A 8 3.40 9.70 3.66
C GLN A 8 2.46 9.98 2.48
N SER A 9 2.45 9.14 1.45
CA SER A 9 1.59 9.31 0.26
C SER A 9 0.10 9.12 0.55
N GLN A 10 -0.26 8.51 1.68
CA GLN A 10 -1.65 8.26 2.08
C GLN A 10 -2.19 9.35 3.03
N LEU A 11 -1.37 10.33 3.42
CA LEU A 11 -1.77 11.43 4.28
C LEU A 11 -2.09 12.67 3.45
N ASP A 12 -3.17 13.38 3.79
CA ASP A 12 -3.54 14.65 3.14
C ASP A 12 -2.44 15.71 3.26
N LYS A 13 -1.71 15.67 4.38
CA LYS A 13 -0.56 16.52 4.65
C LYS A 13 0.61 15.66 5.10
N ARG A 14 1.74 15.85 4.44
CA ARG A 14 3.01 15.22 4.81
C ARG A 14 3.38 15.60 6.24
N LEU A 15 3.78 14.59 7.03
CA LEU A 15 4.35 14.79 8.36
C LEU A 15 5.80 15.25 8.25
N ASP A 16 6.24 16.06 9.20
CA ASP A 16 7.65 16.41 9.35
C ASP A 16 8.47 15.15 9.63
N ASP A 17 9.72 15.11 9.17
CA ASP A 17 10.56 13.91 9.20
C ASP A 17 10.86 13.40 10.63
N ASP A 18 10.71 14.24 11.65
CA ASP A 18 10.84 13.89 13.07
C ASP A 18 9.52 13.43 13.71
N GLN A 19 8.40 13.52 12.99
CA GLN A 19 7.06 13.09 13.42
C GLN A 19 6.66 11.72 12.84
N ILE A 20 7.55 11.08 12.07
CA ILE A 20 7.31 9.75 11.48
C ILE A 20 8.56 8.88 11.55
N TYR A 21 8.39 7.66 12.06
CA TYR A 21 9.44 6.67 12.06
C TYR A 21 8.89 5.31 11.62
N VAL A 22 9.53 4.71 10.63
CA VAL A 22 9.21 3.36 10.16
C VAL A 22 10.48 2.53 10.23
N GLY A 23 10.55 1.65 11.22
CA GLY A 23 11.71 0.80 11.47
C GLY A 23 11.96 -0.25 10.37
N PRO A 24 13.17 -0.82 10.35
CA PRO A 24 13.45 -2.01 9.54
C PRO A 24 12.57 -3.19 9.99
N SER A 25 12.36 -4.15 9.09
CA SER A 25 11.72 -5.41 9.48
C SER A 25 12.82 -6.37 9.92
N ASP A 26 12.74 -6.87 11.15
CA ASP A 26 13.64 -7.91 11.65
C ASP A 26 13.12 -9.31 11.33
N PHE A 27 14.06 -10.25 11.25
CA PHE A 27 13.75 -11.67 11.07
C PHE A 27 13.78 -12.39 12.41
N ILE A 28 12.64 -12.96 12.80
CA ILE A 28 12.49 -13.75 14.01
C ILE A 28 12.20 -15.20 13.59
N PRO A 29 13.13 -16.15 13.75
CA PRO A 29 13.05 -17.47 13.12
C PRO A 29 11.77 -18.24 13.43
N PHE A 30 11.28 -18.17 14.67
CA PHE A 30 10.10 -18.91 15.11
C PHE A 30 8.77 -18.32 14.64
N LEU A 31 8.76 -17.12 14.05
CA LEU A 31 7.56 -16.58 13.40
C LEU A 31 7.31 -17.23 12.03
N GLY A 32 8.33 -17.85 11.43
CA GLY A 32 8.20 -18.49 10.12
C GLY A 32 7.70 -17.52 9.06
N ASN A 33 6.47 -17.73 8.57
CA ASN A 33 5.83 -16.89 7.55
C ASN A 33 4.91 -15.80 8.14
N THR A 34 4.67 -15.86 9.44
CA THR A 34 3.85 -14.88 10.15
C THR A 34 4.61 -13.57 10.27
N LYS A 35 3.98 -12.49 9.85
CA LYS A 35 4.50 -11.14 9.95
C LYS A 35 3.74 -10.40 11.02
N LEU A 36 4.49 -9.83 11.95
CA LEU A 36 3.98 -8.93 12.97
C LEU A 36 4.30 -7.49 12.58
N MET A 37 3.32 -6.61 12.77
CA MET A 37 3.48 -5.18 12.66
C MET A 37 2.91 -4.53 13.92
N PHE A 38 3.66 -3.58 14.46
CA PHE A 38 3.24 -2.72 15.55
C PHE A 38 3.27 -1.29 15.05
N MET A 39 2.18 -0.55 15.27
CA MET A 39 2.05 0.85 14.91
C MET A 39 1.52 1.61 16.10
N ARG A 40 2.11 2.78 16.36
CA ARG A 40 1.61 3.75 17.32
C ARG A 40 1.29 5.04 16.59
N ILE A 41 0.11 5.58 16.87
CA ILE A 41 -0.37 6.85 16.32
C ILE A 41 -0.70 7.75 17.51
N GLU A 42 -0.18 8.96 17.48
CA GLU A 42 -0.51 10.00 18.44
C GLU A 42 -1.23 11.13 17.72
N GLY A 43 -2.28 11.65 18.35
CA GLY A 43 -3.11 12.67 17.74
C GLY A 43 -3.81 13.54 18.76
N LYS A 44 -4.66 14.43 18.25
CA LYS A 44 -5.46 15.35 19.07
C LYS A 44 -6.93 15.24 18.67
N GLN A 45 -7.80 15.23 19.67
CA GLN A 45 -9.26 15.27 19.52
C GLN A 45 -9.75 16.72 19.64
N TRP A 46 -11.07 16.88 19.76
CA TRP A 46 -11.70 18.15 20.10
C TRP A 46 -11.01 18.83 21.28
N ALA A 47 -10.91 20.16 21.23
CA ALA A 47 -10.21 20.99 22.22
C ALA A 47 -8.72 20.62 22.44
N ASN A 48 -8.05 20.10 21.40
CA ASN A 48 -6.64 19.69 21.44
C ASN A 48 -6.31 18.63 22.50
N ILE A 49 -7.31 17.86 22.95
CA ILE A 49 -7.08 16.79 23.92
C ILE A 49 -6.26 15.69 23.26
N PRO A 50 -5.07 15.35 23.79
CA PRO A 50 -4.21 14.34 23.17
C PRO A 50 -4.83 12.95 23.29
N TYR A 51 -4.57 12.11 22.31
CA TYR A 51 -4.86 10.68 22.35
C TYR A 51 -3.70 9.88 21.77
N ASN A 52 -3.66 8.61 22.14
CA ASN A 52 -2.77 7.63 21.53
C ASN A 52 -3.60 6.43 21.05
N MET A 53 -3.08 5.75 20.04
CA MET A 53 -3.61 4.50 19.52
C MET A 53 -2.44 3.57 19.23
N GLU A 54 -2.56 2.32 19.65
CA GLU A 54 -1.60 1.27 19.34
C GLU A 54 -2.31 0.15 18.60
N VAL A 55 -1.70 -0.30 17.50
CA VAL A 55 -2.23 -1.34 16.61
C VAL A 55 -1.19 -2.44 16.49
N ARG A 56 -1.62 -3.69 16.75
CA ARG A 56 -0.85 -4.90 16.44
C ARG A 56 -1.56 -5.64 15.32
N LEU A 57 -0.81 -5.92 14.25
CA LEU A 57 -1.29 -6.72 13.13
C LEU A 57 -0.45 -7.99 13.02
N GLU A 58 -1.13 -9.12 12.88
CA GLU A 58 -0.53 -10.43 12.65
C GLU A 58 -1.14 -11.01 11.38
N VAL A 59 -0.28 -11.29 10.39
CA VAL A 59 -0.71 -11.75 9.06
C VAL A 59 0.23 -12.80 8.50
N ASP A 60 -0.28 -13.60 7.57
CA ASP A 60 0.53 -14.46 6.72
C ASP A 60 1.09 -13.65 5.53
N ASP A 61 2.42 -13.45 5.45
CA ASP A 61 3.01 -12.53 4.46
C ASP A 61 2.89 -13.07 3.02
N LYS A 62 3.07 -14.39 2.84
CA LYS A 62 2.93 -15.05 1.53
C LYS A 62 1.52 -14.95 0.98
N SER A 63 0.51 -15.19 1.81
CA SER A 63 -0.89 -15.14 1.38
C SER A 63 -1.28 -13.73 0.93
N ASN A 64 -0.82 -12.70 1.65
CA ASN A 64 -1.01 -11.32 1.25
C ASN A 64 -0.36 -11.01 -0.12
N SER A 65 0.87 -11.48 -0.34
CA SER A 65 1.56 -11.25 -1.62
C SER A 65 0.97 -12.07 -2.77
N ALA A 66 0.46 -13.27 -2.51
CA ALA A 66 -0.06 -14.16 -3.55
C ALA A 66 -1.30 -13.55 -4.24
N GLY A 67 -2.19 -12.92 -3.48
CA GLY A 67 -3.36 -12.22 -4.04
C GLY A 67 -2.97 -11.12 -5.02
N ILE A 68 -2.01 -10.27 -4.62
CA ILE A 68 -1.50 -9.17 -5.45
C ILE A 68 -0.87 -9.70 -6.74
N VAL A 69 -0.10 -10.79 -6.67
CA VAL A 69 0.54 -11.38 -7.86
C VAL A 69 -0.49 -11.97 -8.82
N ILE A 70 -1.52 -12.65 -8.31
CA ILE A 70 -2.59 -13.21 -9.15
C ILE A 70 -3.31 -12.09 -9.91
N ASP A 71 -3.65 -11.00 -9.24
CA ASP A 71 -4.32 -9.88 -9.90
C ASP A 71 -3.39 -9.18 -10.90
N ALA A 72 -2.11 -9.00 -10.58
CA ALA A 72 -1.13 -8.45 -11.53
C ALA A 72 -1.06 -9.26 -12.84
N ILE A 73 -1.04 -10.60 -12.74
CA ILE A 73 -1.00 -11.47 -13.92
C ILE A 73 -2.28 -11.34 -14.75
N ARG A 74 -3.44 -11.25 -14.10
CA ARG A 74 -4.73 -11.11 -14.78
C ARG A 74 -4.84 -9.77 -15.50
N LEU A 75 -4.40 -8.68 -14.86
CA LEU A 75 -4.36 -7.34 -15.47
C LEU A 75 -3.37 -7.28 -16.64
N ALA A 76 -2.21 -7.94 -16.51
CA ALA A 76 -1.27 -8.06 -17.62
C ALA A 76 -1.87 -8.83 -18.80
N LYS A 77 -2.71 -9.84 -18.54
CA LYS A 77 -3.41 -10.57 -19.61
C LYS A 77 -4.46 -9.70 -20.31
N ILE A 78 -5.24 -8.91 -19.56
CA ILE A 78 -6.19 -7.93 -20.13
C ILE A 78 -5.43 -6.94 -21.02
N ALA A 79 -4.35 -6.34 -20.50
CA ALA A 79 -3.53 -5.40 -21.28
C ALA A 79 -2.99 -6.04 -22.58
N LEU A 80 -2.55 -7.29 -22.51
CA LEU A 80 -2.08 -8.02 -23.68
C LEU A 80 -3.19 -8.25 -24.71
N ASP A 81 -4.40 -8.60 -24.26
CA ASP A 81 -5.56 -8.82 -25.13
C ASP A 81 -6.03 -7.54 -25.82
N ASP A 82 -5.90 -6.40 -25.13
CA ASP A 82 -6.20 -5.07 -25.67
C ASP A 82 -5.03 -4.48 -26.51
N GLY A 83 -3.93 -5.23 -26.67
CA GLY A 83 -2.76 -4.79 -27.42
C GLY A 83 -1.98 -3.63 -26.78
N LEU A 84 -2.17 -3.40 -25.48
CA LEU A 84 -1.49 -2.37 -24.71
C LEU A 84 -0.08 -2.81 -24.33
N GLY A 85 0.87 -1.89 -24.49
CA GLY A 85 2.28 -2.08 -24.14
C GLY A 85 2.77 -1.03 -23.13
N GLY A 86 3.85 -1.35 -22.42
CA GLY A 86 4.40 -0.47 -21.40
C GLY A 86 3.68 -0.58 -20.05
N PRO A 87 3.95 0.34 -19.11
CA PRO A 87 3.40 0.28 -17.77
C PRO A 87 1.92 0.69 -17.76
N ILE A 88 1.05 -0.22 -17.30
CA ILE A 88 -0.35 0.10 -17.03
C ILE A 88 -0.41 0.89 -15.72
N ILE A 89 -0.63 2.20 -15.82
CA ILE A 89 -0.48 3.13 -14.69
C ILE A 89 -1.48 2.84 -13.58
N SER A 90 -2.75 2.58 -13.91
CA SER A 90 -3.82 2.26 -12.97
C SER A 90 -3.52 0.97 -12.18
N ALA A 91 -3.19 -0.11 -12.88
CA ALA A 91 -2.80 -1.38 -12.28
C ALA A 91 -1.52 -1.25 -11.42
N SER A 92 -0.52 -0.52 -11.90
CA SER A 92 0.74 -0.31 -11.18
C SER A 92 0.50 0.48 -9.89
N ALA A 93 -0.29 1.56 -9.94
CA ALA A 93 -0.64 2.38 -8.79
C ALA A 93 -1.35 1.57 -7.70
N TYR A 94 -2.20 0.62 -8.10
CA TYR A 94 -2.98 -0.18 -7.14
C TYR A 94 -2.20 -1.35 -6.53
N LEU A 95 -1.28 -1.98 -7.29
CA LEU A 95 -0.62 -3.21 -6.86
C LEU A 95 0.83 -3.02 -6.38
N MET A 96 1.49 -1.92 -6.75
CA MET A 96 2.91 -1.71 -6.49
C MET A 96 3.15 -0.66 -5.40
N LYS A 97 4.17 -0.88 -4.57
CA LYS A 97 4.53 0.07 -3.48
C LYS A 97 5.10 1.39 -3.98
N HIS A 98 5.70 1.38 -5.17
CA HIS A 98 6.40 2.51 -5.79
C HIS A 98 6.01 2.61 -7.26
N PRO A 99 4.75 2.98 -7.55
CA PRO A 99 4.28 3.15 -8.91
C PRO A 99 4.90 4.39 -9.56
N ILE A 100 4.88 4.43 -10.89
CA ILE A 100 5.35 5.59 -11.68
C ILE A 100 4.54 6.85 -11.35
N LYS A 101 3.22 6.69 -11.18
CA LYS A 101 2.31 7.72 -10.71
C LYS A 101 1.74 7.28 -9.37
N GLN A 102 2.08 8.02 -8.32
CA GLN A 102 1.50 7.81 -6.99
C GLN A 102 0.03 8.26 -7.02
N MET A 103 -0.83 7.45 -6.39
CA MET A 103 -2.25 7.69 -6.18
C MET A 103 -2.59 7.22 -4.76
N SER A 104 -3.64 7.76 -4.15
CA SER A 104 -4.17 7.14 -2.94
C SER A 104 -4.73 5.74 -3.25
N ASP A 105 -4.77 4.85 -2.26
CA ASP A 105 -5.25 3.48 -2.47
C ASP A 105 -6.67 3.44 -3.04
N THR A 106 -7.53 4.36 -2.60
CA THR A 106 -8.92 4.48 -3.06
C THR A 106 -9.00 4.91 -4.53
N GLU A 107 -8.22 5.91 -4.92
CA GLU A 107 -8.18 6.37 -6.31
C GLU A 107 -7.58 5.30 -7.23
N ALA A 108 -6.47 4.68 -6.81
CA ALA A 108 -5.81 3.62 -7.56
C ALA A 108 -6.75 2.44 -7.83
N LYS A 109 -7.55 2.07 -6.82
CA LYS A 109 -8.57 1.03 -6.97
C LYS A 109 -9.60 1.39 -8.04
N VAL A 110 -10.17 2.59 -7.97
CA VAL A 110 -11.19 3.05 -8.92
C VAL A 110 -10.64 3.09 -10.35
N GLU A 111 -9.43 3.61 -10.53
CA GLU A 111 -8.78 3.66 -11.85
C GLU A 111 -8.46 2.25 -12.37
N CYS A 112 -8.05 1.32 -11.49
CA CYS A 112 -7.83 -0.07 -11.86
C CYS A 112 -9.13 -0.77 -12.27
N GLU A 113 -10.24 -0.49 -11.59
CA GLU A 113 -11.56 -1.04 -11.93
C GLU A 113 -12.08 -0.49 -13.28
N LYS A 114 -11.82 0.78 -13.60
CA LYS A 114 -12.13 1.37 -14.92
C LYS A 114 -11.35 0.69 -16.05
N PHE A 115 -10.06 0.45 -15.83
CA PHE A 115 -9.21 -0.29 -16.77
C PHE A 115 -9.76 -1.69 -17.04
N VAL A 116 -10.12 -2.42 -15.98
CA VAL A 116 -10.72 -3.77 -16.11
C VAL A 116 -12.05 -3.73 -16.85
N ALA A 117 -12.85 -2.67 -16.69
CA ALA A 117 -14.14 -2.52 -17.34
C ALA A 117 -14.04 -2.08 -18.81
N GLY A 118 -12.85 -1.75 -19.32
CA GLY A 118 -12.65 -1.20 -20.66
C GLY A 118 -13.19 0.23 -20.81
N ASN A 119 -13.28 0.98 -19.71
CA ASN A 119 -13.80 2.36 -19.68
C ASN A 119 -12.67 3.41 -19.59
N ASP A 120 -11.49 3.07 -20.09
CA ASP A 120 -10.30 3.93 -20.10
C ASP A 120 -10.34 5.01 -21.19
#